data_AF-A0A917R0N6-F1
#
_entry.id   AF-A0A917R0N6-F1
#
_cell.length_a   1.000
_cell.length_b   1.000
_cell.length_c   1.000
_cell.angle_alpha   90.00
_cell.angle_beta   90.00
_cell.angle_gamma   90.00
#
_symmetry.space_group_name_H-M   'P 1'
#
loop_
_entity.id
_entity.type
_entity.pdbx_description
1 polymer ?
#
loop_
_entity_poly.entity_id
_entity_poly.type
_entity_poly.pdbx_seq_one_letter_code
_entity_poly.pdbx_strand_id
1 'polypeptide(L)'
;MPPPHSPDLRRRAVELARRGDTSLLRLAKDLRISRSCLHTWLKQDAAGTGDPPTGETKEKLAELRRRNKRLETENDVLRRVVELTLRRRSTQMIYSLIRELAAGRVPVAVACRLLQVSTSGYYDWLGRPEPPRVLRDRELTKMIQRIHADSDGRYGSPRVHAELRSDLGEVVSRKRVERLMREAGLQGAHGSPSSAVRDRDAARSLP
;
A
#
# COMPACT_ATOMS: atom_id res chain seq x y z
N MET A 1 -43.45 -47.07 5.52
CA MET A 1 -42.86 -45.72 5.65
C MET A 1 -43.41 -45.12 6.93
N PRO A 2 -42.58 -44.69 7.91
CA PRO A 2 -43.13 -44.06 9.12
C PRO A 2 -43.90 -42.78 8.74
N PRO A 3 -44.99 -42.45 9.45
CA PRO A 3 -45.83 -41.31 9.12
C PRO A 3 -45.06 -39.99 9.26
N PRO A 4 -45.29 -39.01 8.36
CA PRO A 4 -44.66 -37.70 8.45
C PRO A 4 -45.04 -37.00 9.76
N HIS A 5 -44.06 -36.37 10.41
CA HIS A 5 -44.28 -35.60 11.64
C HIS A 5 -45.27 -34.46 11.42
N SER A 6 -46.08 -34.13 12.43
CA SER A 6 -47.08 -33.07 12.32
C SER A 6 -46.42 -31.69 12.12
N PRO A 7 -47.03 -30.80 11.32
CA PRO A 7 -46.49 -29.47 11.04
C PRO A 7 -46.40 -28.59 12.30
N ASP A 8 -47.26 -28.82 13.29
CA ASP A 8 -47.26 -28.08 14.55
C ASP A 8 -46.11 -28.50 15.47
N LEU A 9 -45.73 -29.79 15.45
CA LEU A 9 -44.54 -30.27 16.14
C LEU A 9 -43.28 -29.61 15.59
N ARG A 10 -43.16 -29.50 14.26
CA ARG A 10 -42.04 -28.81 13.60
C ARG A 10 -41.95 -27.35 14.01
N ARG A 11 -43.07 -26.61 13.99
CA ARG A 11 -43.10 -25.19 14.38
C ARG A 11 -42.69 -24.98 15.83
N ARG A 12 -43.25 -25.76 16.75
CA ARG A 12 -42.91 -25.69 18.19
C ARG A 12 -41.45 -26.05 18.47
N ALA A 13 -40.90 -27.04 17.76
CA ALA A 13 -39.51 -27.46 17.90
C ALA A 13 -38.51 -26.38 17.46
N VAL A 14 -38.78 -25.71 16.34
CA VAL A 14 -37.97 -24.60 15.83
C VAL A 14 -38.04 -23.39 16.76
N GLU A 15 -39.22 -23.06 17.27
CA GLU A 15 -39.41 -21.95 18.21
C GLU A 15 -38.62 -22.15 19.51
N LEU A 16 -38.72 -23.34 20.12
CA LEU A 16 -37.97 -23.68 21.34
C LEU A 16 -36.46 -23.68 21.12
N ALA A 17 -36.00 -24.11 19.94
CA ALA A 17 -34.58 -24.09 19.60
C ALA A 17 -34.04 -22.66 19.43
N ARG A 18 -34.85 -21.70 18.96
CA ARG A 18 -34.47 -20.28 18.83
C ARG A 18 -34.35 -19.55 20.16
N ARG A 19 -35.18 -19.92 21.14
CA ARG A 19 -35.10 -19.34 22.50
C ARG A 19 -33.75 -19.63 23.17
N GLY A 20 -33.09 -20.74 22.79
CA GLY A 20 -31.74 -21.07 23.25
C GLY A 20 -31.65 -21.57 24.70
N ASP A 21 -32.79 -21.64 25.41
CA ASP A 21 -32.88 -22.01 26.82
C ASP A 21 -32.55 -23.48 27.10
N THR A 22 -32.47 -24.32 26.07
CA THR A 22 -32.23 -25.76 26.21
C THR A 22 -31.29 -26.28 25.13
N SER A 23 -30.38 -27.19 25.52
CA SER A 23 -29.50 -27.87 24.57
C SER A 23 -30.29 -28.65 23.52
N LEU A 24 -29.88 -28.55 22.25
CA LEU A 24 -30.51 -29.22 21.10
C LEU A 24 -30.64 -30.74 21.29
N LEU A 25 -29.72 -31.36 22.05
CA LEU A 25 -29.78 -32.79 22.39
C LEU A 25 -30.95 -33.10 23.33
N ARG A 26 -31.13 -32.27 24.37
CA ARG A 26 -32.18 -32.44 25.37
C ARG A 26 -33.54 -32.14 24.75
N LEU A 27 -33.63 -31.06 23.96
CA LEU A 27 -34.83 -30.70 23.22
C LEU A 27 -35.29 -31.80 22.26
N ALA A 28 -34.37 -32.44 21.53
CA ALA A 28 -34.69 -33.57 20.65
C ALA A 28 -35.24 -34.78 21.43
N LYS A 29 -34.65 -35.07 22.61
CA LYS A 29 -35.10 -36.15 23.48
C LYS A 29 -36.49 -35.89 24.06
N ASP A 30 -36.75 -34.66 24.52
CA ASP A 30 -38.03 -34.24 25.12
C ASP A 30 -39.17 -34.26 24.09
N LEU A 31 -38.87 -33.89 22.84
CA LEU A 31 -39.80 -33.96 21.71
C LEU A 31 -39.89 -35.35 21.07
N ARG A 32 -39.14 -36.34 21.57
CA ARG A 32 -39.04 -37.71 21.04
C ARG A 32 -38.72 -37.77 19.54
N ILE A 33 -37.88 -36.85 19.05
CA ILE A 33 -37.39 -36.80 17.67
C ILE A 33 -35.87 -37.01 17.63
N SER A 34 -35.34 -37.40 16.47
CA SER A 34 -33.89 -37.51 16.31
C SER A 34 -33.24 -36.11 16.20
N ARG A 35 -32.02 -35.98 16.72
CA ARG A 35 -31.24 -34.73 16.61
C ARG A 35 -31.06 -34.29 15.16
N SER A 36 -30.86 -35.24 14.24
CA SER A 36 -30.71 -34.98 12.81
C SER A 36 -31.98 -34.38 12.20
N CYS A 37 -33.16 -34.78 12.67
CA CYS A 37 -34.45 -34.23 12.23
C CYS A 37 -34.59 -32.76 12.66
N LEU A 38 -34.32 -32.45 13.93
CA LEU A 38 -34.32 -31.08 14.45
C LEU A 38 -33.31 -30.18 13.71
N HIS A 39 -32.11 -30.70 13.44
CA HIS A 39 -31.09 -30.00 12.68
C HIS A 39 -31.54 -29.70 11.23
N THR A 40 -32.22 -30.65 10.60
CA THR A 40 -32.76 -30.48 9.24
C THR A 40 -33.86 -29.42 9.22
N TRP A 41 -34.74 -29.40 10.22
CA TRP A 41 -35.77 -28.38 10.34
C TRP A 41 -35.18 -26.99 10.58
N LEU A 42 -34.17 -26.86 11.44
CA LEU A 42 -33.47 -25.59 11.63
C LEU A 42 -32.76 -25.10 10.37
N LYS A 43 -32.18 -26.02 9.59
CA LYS A 43 -31.56 -25.68 8.29
C LYS A 43 -32.59 -25.24 7.26
N GLN A 44 -33.72 -25.93 7.16
CA GLN A 44 -34.82 -25.59 6.25
C GLN A 44 -35.52 -24.28 6.66
N ASP A 45 -35.60 -24.03 7.96
CA ASP A 45 -36.18 -22.82 8.52
C ASP A 45 -35.23 -21.62 8.38
N ALA A 46 -33.92 -21.80 8.59
CA ALA A 46 -32.92 -20.78 8.25
C ALA A 46 -32.92 -20.42 6.75
N ALA A 47 -33.25 -21.40 5.89
CA ALA A 47 -33.46 -21.16 4.47
C ALA A 47 -34.82 -20.49 4.15
N GLY A 48 -35.80 -20.53 5.07
CA GLY A 48 -37.16 -19.99 4.90
C GLY A 48 -37.49 -18.72 5.71
N THR A 49 -36.65 -18.33 6.67
CA THR A 49 -36.85 -17.14 7.55
C THR A 49 -36.11 -15.90 7.05
N GLY A 50 -35.36 -16.00 5.96
CA GLY A 50 -35.08 -14.80 5.17
C GLY A 50 -36.33 -14.46 4.40
N ASP A 51 -37.05 -13.41 4.80
CA ASP A 51 -38.12 -12.85 3.97
C ASP A 51 -37.57 -12.76 2.52
N PRO A 52 -38.28 -13.25 1.50
CA PRO A 52 -37.78 -13.18 0.14
C PRO A 52 -37.41 -11.72 -0.12
N PRO A 53 -36.18 -11.41 -0.57
CA PRO A 53 -35.77 -10.02 -0.69
C PRO A 53 -36.82 -9.28 -1.51
N THR A 54 -37.43 -8.23 -0.93
CA THR A 54 -38.39 -7.34 -1.57
C THR A 54 -37.84 -6.90 -2.92
N GLY A 55 -38.67 -6.63 -3.93
CA GLY A 55 -38.22 -6.26 -5.29
C GLY A 55 -37.06 -5.24 -5.29
N GLU A 56 -37.19 -4.18 -4.49
CA GLU A 56 -36.16 -3.14 -4.29
C GLU A 56 -34.83 -3.68 -3.74
N THR A 57 -34.87 -4.65 -2.82
CA THR A 57 -33.64 -5.28 -2.28
C THR A 57 -32.99 -6.25 -3.27
N LYS A 58 -33.78 -6.93 -4.13
CA LYS A 58 -33.25 -7.76 -5.23
C LYS A 58 -32.61 -6.90 -6.32
N GLU A 59 -33.25 -5.80 -6.68
CA GLU A 59 -32.73 -4.82 -7.63
C GLU A 59 -31.43 -4.20 -7.14
N LYS A 60 -31.39 -3.74 -5.88
CA LYS A 60 -30.17 -3.19 -5.27
C LYS A 60 -29.05 -4.23 -5.16
N LEU A 61 -29.39 -5.50 -4.86
CA LEU A 61 -28.42 -6.59 -4.87
C LEU A 61 -27.87 -6.86 -6.27
N ALA A 62 -28.73 -6.83 -7.30
CA ALA A 62 -28.31 -6.99 -8.69
C ALA A 62 -27.43 -5.82 -9.14
N GLU A 63 -27.76 -4.59 -8.76
CA GLU A 63 -26.97 -3.38 -9.03
C GLU A 63 -25.60 -3.46 -8.37
N LEU A 64 -25.54 -3.77 -7.07
CA LEU A 64 -24.27 -3.91 -6.34
C LEU A 64 -23.41 -5.04 -6.94
N ARG A 65 -24.01 -6.15 -7.36
CA ARG A 65 -23.29 -7.23 -8.06
C ARG A 65 -22.72 -6.78 -9.41
N ARG A 66 -23.51 -6.03 -10.20
CA ARG A 66 -23.03 -5.45 -11.47
C ARG A 66 -21.89 -4.48 -11.23
N ARG A 67 -22.00 -3.63 -10.20
CA ARG A 67 -20.95 -2.68 -9.80
C ARG A 67 -19.69 -3.40 -9.33
N ASN A 68 -19.81 -4.42 -8.49
CA ASN A 68 -18.67 -5.22 -8.04
C ASN A 68 -17.96 -5.88 -9.21
N LYS A 69 -18.69 -6.50 -10.14
CA LYS A 69 -18.09 -7.11 -11.34
C LYS A 69 -17.32 -6.09 -12.20
N ARG A 70 -17.86 -4.87 -12.34
CA ARG A 70 -17.18 -3.78 -13.03
C ARG A 70 -15.88 -3.39 -12.32
N LEU A 71 -15.95 -3.16 -11.02
CA LEU A 71 -14.79 -2.81 -10.20
C LEU A 71 -13.74 -3.92 -10.18
N GLU A 72 -14.13 -5.19 -10.17
CA GLU A 72 -13.21 -6.33 -10.29
C GLU A 72 -12.46 -6.27 -11.62
N THR A 73 -13.18 -6.04 -12.72
CA THR A 73 -12.56 -5.89 -14.06
C THR A 73 -11.58 -4.72 -14.11
N GLU A 74 -11.97 -3.55 -13.58
CA GLU A 74 -11.10 -2.38 -13.50
C GLU A 74 -9.88 -2.64 -12.62
N ASN A 75 -10.06 -3.27 -11.45
CA ASN A 75 -8.97 -3.62 -10.55
C ASN A 75 -7.99 -4.60 -11.19
N ASP A 76 -8.47 -5.57 -11.98
CA ASP A 76 -7.59 -6.51 -12.67
C ASP A 76 -6.76 -5.81 -13.76
N VAL A 77 -7.35 -4.84 -14.48
CA VAL A 77 -6.60 -3.97 -15.40
C VAL A 77 -5.54 -3.17 -14.64
N LEU A 78 -5.91 -2.53 -13.52
CA LEU A 78 -4.97 -1.75 -12.71
C LEU A 78 -3.82 -2.62 -12.16
N ARG A 79 -4.12 -3.83 -11.68
CA ARG A 79 -3.10 -4.80 -11.24
C ARG A 79 -2.13 -5.14 -12.37
N ARG A 80 -2.64 -5.35 -13.59
CA ARG A 80 -1.81 -5.64 -14.75
C ARG A 80 -0.92 -4.46 -15.14
N VAL A 81 -1.46 -3.24 -15.09
CA VAL A 81 -0.68 -2.01 -15.31
C VAL A 81 0.42 -1.86 -14.28
N VAL A 82 0.12 -2.08 -12.99
CA VAL A 82 1.10 -2.05 -11.91
C VAL A 82 2.22 -3.06 -12.17
N GLU A 83 1.88 -4.33 -12.46
CA GLU A 83 2.87 -5.37 -12.74
C GLU A 83 3.81 -4.99 -13.90
N LEU A 84 3.25 -4.50 -15.01
CA LEU A 84 4.04 -4.05 -16.17
C LEU A 84 4.94 -2.85 -15.83
N THR A 85 4.45 -1.93 -15.00
CA THR A 85 5.18 -0.73 -14.59
C THR A 85 6.32 -1.06 -13.63
N LEU A 86 6.12 -2.03 -12.74
CA LEU A 86 7.09 -2.42 -11.72
C LEU A 86 8.21 -3.32 -12.25
N ARG A 87 8.02 -3.97 -13.40
CA ARG A 87 8.93 -4.99 -13.96
C ARG A 87 10.38 -4.55 -14.16
N ARG A 88 10.66 -3.24 -14.23
CA ARG A 88 12.01 -2.67 -14.36
C ARG A 88 12.38 -1.70 -13.25
N ARG A 89 11.61 -1.66 -12.15
CA ARG A 89 11.82 -0.71 -11.06
C ARG A 89 12.68 -1.32 -9.96
N SER A 90 13.52 -0.49 -9.36
CA SER A 90 14.31 -0.89 -8.20
C SER A 90 13.42 -1.07 -6.98
N THR A 91 13.75 -2.02 -6.11
CA THR A 91 13.02 -2.27 -4.85
C THR A 91 12.98 -1.02 -3.96
N GLN A 92 14.05 -0.21 -3.97
CA GLN A 92 14.12 1.08 -3.29
C GLN A 92 13.02 2.05 -3.76
N MET A 93 12.80 2.15 -5.08
CA MET A 93 11.73 2.99 -5.63
C MET A 93 10.36 2.48 -5.18
N ILE A 94 10.13 1.15 -5.25
CA ILE A 94 8.86 0.54 -4.84
C ILE A 94 8.54 0.87 -3.37
N TYR A 95 9.52 0.74 -2.49
CA TYR A 95 9.31 1.08 -1.07
C TYR A 95 9.13 2.58 -0.84
N SER A 96 9.78 3.45 -1.63
CA SER A 96 9.54 4.89 -1.58
C SER A 96 8.09 5.25 -1.99
N LEU A 97 7.54 4.58 -3.01
CA LEU A 97 6.16 4.73 -3.43
C LEU A 97 5.18 4.27 -2.33
N ILE A 98 5.48 3.16 -1.64
CA ILE A 98 4.66 2.70 -0.50
C ILE A 98 4.63 3.74 0.61
N ARG A 99 5.77 4.38 0.90
CA ARG A 99 5.84 5.46 1.89
C ARG A 99 4.96 6.66 1.50
N GLU A 100 4.95 7.02 0.23
CA GLU A 100 4.10 8.09 -0.31
C GLU A 100 2.60 7.73 -0.24
N LEU A 101 2.22 6.52 -0.65
CA LEU A 101 0.85 6.01 -0.53
C LEU A 101 0.38 5.97 0.92
N ALA A 102 1.25 5.58 1.86
CA ALA A 102 0.96 5.57 3.29
C ALA A 102 0.70 6.98 3.83
N ALA A 103 1.46 7.99 3.38
CA ALA A 103 1.21 9.39 3.71
C ALA A 103 -0.16 9.86 3.18
N GLY A 104 -0.59 9.33 2.03
CA GLY A 104 -1.94 9.49 1.46
C GLY A 104 -3.05 8.69 2.16
N ARG A 105 -2.81 8.12 3.34
CA ARG A 105 -3.74 7.29 4.13
C ARG A 105 -4.09 5.92 3.54
N VAL A 106 -3.29 5.41 2.60
CA VAL A 106 -3.41 4.02 2.15
C VAL A 106 -2.76 3.10 3.19
N PRO A 107 -3.43 2.05 3.70
CA PRO A 107 -2.80 1.12 4.63
C PRO A 107 -1.59 0.44 3.99
N VAL A 108 -0.44 0.41 4.68
CA VAL A 108 0.82 -0.19 4.19
C VAL A 108 0.61 -1.61 3.69
N ALA A 109 -0.14 -2.43 4.44
CA ALA A 109 -0.43 -3.82 4.07
C ALA A 109 -1.23 -3.95 2.75
N VAL A 110 -2.04 -2.95 2.40
CA VAL A 110 -2.76 -2.93 1.11
C VAL A 110 -1.79 -2.54 0.00
N ALA A 111 -0.97 -1.50 0.21
CA ALA A 111 0.03 -1.06 -0.76
C ALA A 111 1.07 -2.16 -1.07
N CYS A 112 1.63 -2.81 -0.05
CA CYS A 112 2.57 -3.93 -0.23
C CYS A 112 1.97 -5.06 -1.06
N ARG A 113 0.70 -5.42 -0.80
CA ARG A 113 -0.01 -6.48 -1.53
C ARG A 113 -0.22 -6.13 -3.00
N LEU A 114 -0.63 -4.90 -3.29
CA LEU A 114 -0.85 -4.43 -4.66
C LEU A 114 0.46 -4.31 -5.46
N LEU A 115 1.54 -3.90 -4.80
CA LEU A 115 2.86 -3.76 -5.41
C LEU A 115 3.71 -5.04 -5.34
N GLN A 116 3.13 -6.16 -4.87
CA GLN A 116 3.74 -7.49 -4.79
C GLN A 116 5.08 -7.53 -4.02
N VAL A 117 5.16 -6.82 -2.89
CA VAL A 117 6.32 -6.87 -1.98
C VAL A 117 5.92 -7.29 -0.57
N SER A 118 6.89 -7.75 0.23
CA SER A 118 6.64 -8.13 1.61
C SER A 118 6.49 -6.89 2.51
N THR A 119 5.54 -6.96 3.44
CA THR A 119 5.37 -5.92 4.47
C THR A 119 6.58 -5.85 5.39
N SER A 120 7.17 -7.00 5.75
CA SER A 120 8.41 -7.06 6.54
C SER A 120 9.57 -6.39 5.81
N GLY A 121 9.75 -6.66 4.51
CA GLY A 121 10.81 -6.03 3.72
C GLY A 121 10.67 -4.51 3.60
N TYR A 122 9.43 -4.00 3.58
CA TYR A 122 9.17 -2.56 3.66
C TYR A 122 9.59 -1.96 5.00
N TYR A 123 9.21 -2.58 6.13
CA TYR A 123 9.59 -2.07 7.44
C TYR A 123 11.08 -2.24 7.73
N ASP A 124 11.71 -3.32 7.25
CA ASP A 124 13.16 -3.49 7.28
C ASP A 124 13.85 -2.39 6.49
N TRP A 125 13.33 -2.06 5.29
CA TRP A 125 13.84 -0.95 4.50
C TRP A 125 13.63 0.41 5.18
N LEU A 126 12.49 0.62 5.82
CA LEU A 126 12.17 1.85 6.53
C LEU A 126 13.07 2.05 7.76
N GLY A 127 13.39 0.96 8.45
CA GLY A 127 14.28 0.94 9.61
C GLY A 127 15.76 0.80 9.26
N ARG A 128 16.12 0.56 7.99
CA ARG A 128 17.53 0.48 7.58
C ARG A 128 18.19 1.84 7.82
N PRO A 129 19.24 1.89 8.67
CA PRO A 129 20.01 3.11 8.79
C PRO A 129 20.59 3.46 7.42
N GLU A 130 20.62 4.76 7.11
CA GLU A 130 21.28 5.23 5.90
C GLU A 130 22.71 4.67 5.85
N PRO A 131 23.17 4.16 4.68
CA PRO A 131 24.50 3.59 4.58
C PRO A 131 25.53 4.61 5.09
N PRO A 132 26.62 4.18 5.75
CA PRO A 132 27.62 5.12 6.29
C PRO A 132 28.14 6.12 5.25
N ARG A 133 28.17 5.73 3.96
CA ARG A 133 28.53 6.60 2.84
C ARG A 133 27.54 7.76 2.62
N VAL A 134 26.24 7.50 2.76
CA VAL A 134 25.18 8.51 2.61
C VAL A 134 25.18 9.46 3.80
N LEU A 135 25.39 8.94 5.02
CA LEU A 135 25.58 9.77 6.21
C LEU A 135 26.81 10.67 6.06
N ARG A 136 27.95 10.12 5.63
CA ARG A 136 29.17 10.89 5.35
C ARG A 136 28.95 11.93 4.24
N ASP A 137 28.24 11.58 3.16
CA ASP A 137 27.92 12.51 2.09
C ASP A 137 27.02 13.65 2.60
N ARG A 138 26.06 13.38 3.48
CA ARG A 138 25.23 14.41 4.14
C ARG A 138 26.06 15.33 5.03
N GLU A 139 26.92 14.77 5.87
CA GLU A 139 27.84 15.55 6.72
C GLU A 139 28.74 16.44 5.87
N LEU A 140 29.35 15.86 4.83
CA LEU A 140 30.23 16.59 3.92
C LEU A 140 29.46 17.67 3.14
N THR A 141 28.22 17.40 2.73
CA THR A 141 27.36 18.37 2.04
C THR A 141 27.05 19.56 2.95
N LYS A 142 26.81 19.34 4.25
CA LYS A 142 26.62 20.44 5.22
C LYS A 142 27.87 21.31 5.36
N MET A 143 29.06 20.70 5.42
CA MET A 143 30.32 21.44 5.44
C MET A 143 30.53 22.26 4.16
N ILE A 144 30.25 21.65 3.00
CA ILE A 144 30.30 22.31 1.69
C ILE A 144 29.35 23.51 1.64
N GLN A 145 28.11 23.34 2.11
CA GLN A 145 27.12 24.42 2.17
C GLN A 145 27.58 25.58 3.06
N ARG A 146 28.18 25.26 4.22
CA ARG A 146 28.72 26.26 5.13
C ARG A 146 29.85 27.06 4.49
N ILE A 147 30.86 26.37 3.94
CA ILE A 147 31.98 27.03 3.23
C ILE A 147 31.46 27.91 2.07
N HIS A 148 30.50 27.40 1.29
CA HIS A 148 29.91 28.16 0.18
C HIS A 148 29.21 29.41 0.68
N ALA A 149 28.41 29.31 1.75
CA ALA A 149 27.72 30.44 2.37
C ALA A 149 28.70 31.45 2.98
N ASP A 150 29.72 31.00 3.70
CA ASP A 150 30.75 31.85 4.32
C ASP A 150 31.57 32.61 3.25
N SER A 151 31.61 32.10 2.01
CA SER A 151 32.21 32.76 0.85
C SER A 151 31.27 33.69 0.07
N ASP A 152 30.04 33.94 0.54
CA ASP A 152 28.96 34.63 -0.20
C ASP A 152 28.63 33.97 -1.54
N GLY A 153 28.78 32.64 -1.62
CA GLY A 153 28.57 31.86 -2.82
C GLY A 153 29.63 32.06 -3.92
N ARG A 154 30.75 32.72 -3.62
CA ARG A 154 31.84 32.94 -4.60
C ARG A 154 32.60 31.66 -4.91
N TYR A 155 32.73 30.74 -3.94
CA TYR A 155 33.60 29.59 -4.09
C TYR A 155 32.96 28.47 -4.93
N GLY A 156 33.66 28.08 -5.99
CA GLY A 156 33.37 26.86 -6.74
C GLY A 156 34.05 25.63 -6.11
N SER A 157 33.78 24.46 -6.68
CA SER A 157 34.33 23.18 -6.20
C SER A 157 35.84 23.13 -5.95
N PRO A 158 36.72 23.83 -6.70
CA PRO A 158 38.16 23.77 -6.43
C PRO A 158 38.52 24.47 -5.11
N ARG A 159 37.87 25.61 -4.80
CA ARG A 159 38.14 26.39 -3.60
C ARG A 159 37.50 25.75 -2.37
N VAL A 160 36.26 25.26 -2.50
CA VAL A 160 35.61 24.47 -1.45
C VAL A 160 36.43 23.23 -1.10
N HIS A 161 36.98 22.53 -2.10
CA HIS A 161 37.84 21.36 -1.87
C HIS A 161 39.13 21.71 -1.11
N ALA A 162 39.77 22.84 -1.46
CA ALA A 162 40.97 23.31 -0.76
C ALA A 162 40.67 23.62 0.71
N GLU A 163 39.56 24.29 0.99
CA GLU A 163 39.15 24.69 2.34
C GLU A 163 38.76 23.48 3.21
N LEU A 164 38.01 22.53 2.64
CA LEU A 164 37.73 21.24 3.29
C LEU A 164 39.01 20.52 3.72
N ARG A 165 40.04 20.54 2.86
CA ARG A 165 41.30 19.85 3.12
C ARG A 165 42.19 20.59 4.12
N SER A 166 42.29 21.91 4.01
CA SER A 166 43.20 22.73 4.81
C SER A 166 42.64 23.09 6.18
N ASP A 167 41.38 23.53 6.22
CA ASP A 167 40.81 24.15 7.44
C ASP A 167 40.03 23.13 8.27
N LEU A 168 39.42 22.13 7.62
CA LEU A 168 38.63 21.09 8.26
C LEU A 168 39.33 19.70 8.27
N GLY A 169 40.48 19.57 7.61
CA GLY A 169 41.26 18.32 7.57
C GLY A 169 40.57 17.14 6.86
N GLU A 170 39.54 17.40 6.04
CA GLU A 170 38.74 16.37 5.38
C GLU A 170 39.47 15.80 4.15
N VAL A 171 39.75 14.49 4.17
CA VAL A 171 40.40 13.78 3.06
C VAL A 171 39.36 13.34 2.04
N VAL A 172 38.96 14.25 1.16
CA VAL A 172 37.96 14.00 0.12
C VAL A 172 38.51 14.27 -1.28
N SER A 173 38.02 13.53 -2.27
CA SER A 173 38.41 13.75 -3.67
C SER A 173 37.64 14.94 -4.26
N ARG A 174 38.31 15.70 -5.12
CA ARG A 174 37.69 16.85 -5.81
C ARG A 174 36.42 16.47 -6.58
N LYS A 175 36.41 15.32 -7.26
CA LYS A 175 35.22 14.80 -7.98
C LYS A 175 34.02 14.56 -7.07
N ARG A 176 34.26 14.15 -5.82
CA ARG A 176 33.19 13.95 -4.82
C ARG A 176 32.60 15.29 -4.40
N VAL A 177 33.44 16.30 -4.14
CA VAL A 177 32.99 17.67 -3.83
C VAL A 177 32.19 18.26 -5.00
N GLU A 178 32.69 18.12 -6.23
CA GLU A 178 31.97 18.56 -7.44
C GLU A 178 30.59 17.93 -7.58
N ARG A 179 30.49 16.62 -7.33
CA ARG A 179 29.21 15.91 -7.37
C ARG A 179 28.25 16.42 -6.30
N LEU A 180 28.69 16.54 -5.05
CA LEU A 180 27.84 16.97 -3.93
C LEU A 180 27.41 18.43 -4.07
N MET A 181 28.27 19.32 -4.55
CA MET A 181 27.88 20.71 -4.87
C MET A 181 26.78 20.75 -5.93
N ARG A 182 26.90 19.95 -6.99
CA ARG A 182 25.88 19.87 -8.04
C ARG A 182 24.55 19.33 -7.52
N GLU A 183 24.59 18.25 -6.74
CA GLU A 183 23.39 17.67 -6.10
C GLU A 183 22.71 18.65 -5.13
N ALA A 184 23.49 19.52 -4.48
CA ALA A 184 23.00 20.58 -3.60
C ALA A 184 22.64 21.90 -4.30
N GLY A 185 22.77 21.98 -5.64
CA GLY A 185 22.48 23.20 -6.41
C GLY A 185 23.47 24.36 -6.20
N LEU A 186 24.68 24.08 -5.71
CA LEU A 186 25.70 25.08 -5.42
C LEU A 186 26.66 25.26 -6.60
N GLN A 187 26.91 26.52 -6.93
CA GLN A 187 27.90 26.92 -7.94
C GLN A 187 28.66 28.15 -7.45
N GLY A 188 29.93 28.26 -7.86
CA GLY A 188 30.71 29.47 -7.57
C GLY A 188 30.32 30.60 -8.53
N ALA A 189 30.40 31.84 -8.06
CA ALA A 189 30.12 33.06 -8.85
C ALA A 189 30.94 33.18 -10.17
N HIS A 190 32.03 32.43 -10.29
CA HIS A 190 32.84 32.34 -11.51
C HIS A 190 32.90 30.90 -12.04
N GLY A 191 31.74 30.32 -12.37
CA GLY A 191 31.65 29.09 -13.16
C GLY A 191 31.75 29.41 -14.65
N SER A 192 32.83 29.00 -15.30
CA SER A 192 32.86 28.82 -16.77
C SER A 192 31.64 27.98 -17.19
N PRO A 193 30.89 28.34 -18.25
CA PRO A 193 29.57 27.78 -18.50
C PRO A 193 29.68 26.31 -18.91
N SER A 194 29.42 25.38 -17.99
CA SER A 194 29.24 23.98 -18.31
C SER A 194 27.81 23.76 -18.80
N SER A 195 27.66 23.75 -20.13
CA SER A 195 26.54 23.17 -20.88
C SER A 195 25.13 23.62 -20.45
N ALA A 196 24.61 24.61 -21.17
CA ALA A 196 23.19 24.75 -21.39
C ALA A 196 22.59 23.36 -21.68
N VAL A 197 21.64 22.95 -20.83
CA VAL A 197 20.64 21.97 -21.20
C VAL A 197 19.96 22.56 -22.43
N ARG A 198 20.31 22.04 -23.61
CA ARG A 198 19.54 22.29 -24.82
C ARG A 198 18.19 21.67 -24.56
N ASP A 199 17.24 22.53 -24.23
CA ASP A 199 15.83 22.24 -24.31
C ASP A 199 15.56 21.79 -25.76
N ARG A 200 15.44 20.47 -25.94
CA ARG A 200 15.02 19.82 -27.18
C ARG A 200 13.60 19.30 -26.99
N ASP A 201 12.69 20.12 -26.48
CA ASP A 201 11.26 19.81 -26.53
C ASP A 201 10.40 21.02 -26.93
N ALA A 202 10.94 21.92 -27.76
CA ALA A 202 10.18 22.90 -28.53
C ALA A 202 10.05 22.48 -30.01
N ALA A 203 9.56 21.26 -30.26
CA ALA A 203 9.15 20.82 -31.61
C ALA A 203 8.22 19.60 -31.55
N ARG A 204 7.01 19.78 -31.01
CA ARG A 204 5.87 18.92 -31.35
C ARG A 204 4.56 19.72 -31.31
N SER A 205 4.53 20.79 -32.08
CA SER A 205 3.30 21.23 -32.73
C SER A 205 2.84 20.12 -33.67
N LEU A 206 1.79 19.39 -33.28
CA LEU A 206 1.02 18.55 -34.19
C LEU A 206 -0.07 19.41 -34.85
N PRO A 207 -0.42 19.14 -36.13
CA PRO A 207 -1.64 19.64 -36.73
C PRO A 207 -2.90 19.03 -36.09
#